data_AF-A0A368ZJV1-F1
#
_entry.id   AF-A0A368ZJV1-F1
#
_cell.length_a   1.000
_cell.length_b   1.000
_cell.length_c   1.000
_cell.angle_alpha   90.00
_cell.angle_beta   90.00
_cell.angle_gamma   90.00
#
_symmetry.space_group_name_H-M   'P 1'
#
loop_
_entity.id
_entity.type
_entity.pdbx_description
1 polymer ?
#
loop_
_entity_poly.entity_id
_entity_poly.type
_entity_poly.pdbx_seq_one_letter_code
_entity_poly.pdbx_strand_id
1 'polypeptide(L)'
;MKKLAILCLTVCFLACGASKTVRQSKKTIKGNWTLTSVSSSAIGDLKISLLNDAEKACFENSTWQFVPNNFTGTYTLSGINCPSEQRYFNFTIDEIDETTGLYDFLLKPTNAKGKSETNVGYRLELTALSETNMQWQQVVSLDGKPITITMNFSKY
;
A
#
# COMPACT_ATOMS: atom_id res chain seq x y z
N MET A 1 35.57 15.14 -53.99
CA MET A 1 35.10 15.46 -52.62
C MET A 1 33.70 14.88 -52.42
N LYS A 2 33.55 13.70 -51.81
CA LYS A 2 32.26 13.19 -51.33
C LYS A 2 32.51 12.38 -50.06
N LYS A 3 32.40 13.02 -48.90
CA LYS A 3 32.44 12.35 -47.60
C LYS A 3 31.00 11.97 -47.23
N LEU A 4 30.67 10.69 -47.33
CA LEU A 4 29.39 10.16 -46.88
C LEU A 4 29.52 9.92 -45.36
N ALA A 5 29.11 10.90 -44.56
CA ALA A 5 29.04 10.75 -43.11
C ALA A 5 27.77 9.95 -42.77
N ILE A 6 27.96 8.66 -42.47
CA ILE A 6 26.91 7.80 -41.90
C ILE A 6 26.76 8.18 -40.43
N LEU A 7 25.74 8.97 -40.12
CA LEU A 7 25.35 9.29 -38.74
C LEU A 7 24.45 8.15 -38.24
N CYS A 8 25.04 7.19 -37.55
CA CYS A 8 24.33 6.10 -36.88
C CYS A 8 23.67 6.65 -35.60
N LEU A 9 22.42 7.10 -35.70
CA LEU A 9 21.65 7.59 -34.57
C LEU A 9 21.05 6.39 -33.81
N THR A 10 21.82 5.80 -32.92
CA THR A 10 21.32 4.80 -31.97
C THR A 10 20.43 5.49 -30.94
N VAL A 11 19.11 5.46 -31.17
CA VAL A 11 18.11 5.85 -30.19
C VAL A 11 18.04 4.73 -29.14
N CYS A 12 18.67 4.94 -27.99
CA CYS A 12 18.48 4.07 -26.83
C CYS A 12 17.05 4.25 -26.30
N PHE A 13 16.15 3.36 -26.73
CA PHE A 13 14.86 3.17 -26.07
C PHE A 13 15.11 2.51 -24.72
N LEU A 14 15.41 3.32 -23.69
CA LEU A 14 15.32 2.87 -22.31
C LEU A 14 13.83 2.65 -22.02
N ALA A 15 13.38 1.41 -22.17
CA ALA A 15 12.04 1.00 -21.76
C ALA A 15 11.93 1.16 -20.23
N CYS A 16 11.28 2.24 -19.80
CA CYS A 16 11.00 2.53 -18.40
C CYS A 16 9.88 1.60 -17.91
N GLY A 17 10.21 0.34 -17.65
CA GLY A 17 9.33 -0.62 -17.01
C GLY A 17 9.56 -0.66 -15.50
N ALA A 18 8.54 -1.00 -14.72
CA ALA A 18 8.70 -1.26 -13.29
C ALA A 18 9.79 -2.33 -13.05
N SER A 19 10.55 -2.17 -11.95
CA SER A 19 11.62 -3.09 -11.53
C SER A 19 11.10 -4.53 -11.44
N LYS A 20 12.02 -5.50 -11.51
CA LYS A 20 11.65 -6.93 -11.36
C LYS A 20 11.01 -7.17 -10.00
N THR A 21 11.48 -6.49 -8.97
CA THR A 21 11.01 -6.66 -7.59
C THR A 21 9.63 -6.07 -7.39
N VAL A 22 9.33 -4.88 -7.93
CA VAL A 22 7.96 -4.33 -7.93
C VAL A 22 6.98 -5.27 -8.67
N ARG A 23 7.40 -5.88 -9.78
CA ARG A 23 6.55 -6.88 -10.48
C ARG A 23 6.28 -8.10 -9.61
N GLN A 24 7.27 -8.58 -8.87
CA GLN A 24 7.10 -9.70 -7.94
C GLN A 24 6.19 -9.32 -6.78
N SER A 25 6.37 -8.14 -6.17
CA SER A 25 5.49 -7.63 -5.11
C SER A 25 4.04 -7.51 -5.59
N LYS A 26 3.81 -7.01 -6.81
CA LYS A 26 2.47 -6.99 -7.42
C LYS A 26 1.88 -8.40 -7.57
N LYS A 27 2.68 -9.41 -7.93
CA LYS A 27 2.19 -10.78 -8.02
C LYS A 27 1.80 -11.32 -6.65
N THR A 28 2.65 -11.12 -5.65
CA THR A 28 2.48 -11.67 -4.30
C THR A 28 1.34 -10.99 -3.53
N ILE A 29 1.16 -9.67 -3.65
CA ILE A 29 0.08 -8.94 -2.95
C ILE A 29 -1.32 -9.23 -3.51
N LYS A 30 -1.43 -9.71 -4.75
CA LYS A 30 -2.73 -10.01 -5.38
C LYS A 30 -3.52 -11.02 -4.55
N GLY A 31 -4.77 -10.72 -4.26
CA GLY A 31 -5.69 -11.65 -3.61
C GLY A 31 -6.48 -11.02 -2.47
N ASN A 32 -7.06 -11.87 -1.64
CA ASN A 32 -7.83 -11.46 -0.46
C ASN A 32 -6.97 -11.62 0.79
N TRP A 33 -7.14 -10.68 1.71
CA TRP A 33 -6.35 -10.56 2.92
C TRP A 33 -7.23 -10.16 4.09
N THR A 34 -6.88 -10.64 5.27
CA THR A 34 -7.47 -10.19 6.52
C THR A 34 -6.44 -9.35 7.25
N LEU A 35 -6.80 -8.15 7.68
CA LEU A 35 -5.99 -7.36 8.61
C LEU A 35 -6.14 -7.97 10.00
N THR A 36 -5.18 -8.79 10.42
CA THR A 36 -5.29 -9.63 11.62
C THR A 36 -4.99 -8.88 12.90
N SER A 37 -4.15 -7.84 12.85
CA SER A 37 -3.80 -7.04 14.03
C SER A 37 -3.37 -5.63 13.67
N VAL A 38 -3.64 -4.70 14.58
CA VAL A 38 -3.10 -3.35 14.57
C VAL A 38 -2.44 -3.09 15.92
N SER A 39 -1.16 -2.75 15.96
CA SER A 39 -0.46 -2.46 17.22
C SER A 39 0.27 -1.12 17.15
N SER A 40 0.67 -0.59 18.31
CA SER A 40 1.47 0.62 18.43
C SER A 40 2.70 0.32 19.28
N SER A 41 3.81 0.99 18.99
CA SER A 41 5.03 0.95 19.80
C SER A 41 4.90 1.74 21.11
N ALA A 42 3.85 2.55 21.26
CA ALA A 42 3.60 3.32 22.47
C ALA A 42 2.94 2.48 23.56
N ILE A 43 3.23 2.83 24.82
CA ILE A 43 2.68 2.18 26.00
C ILE A 43 1.37 2.87 26.39
N GLY A 44 0.31 2.08 26.60
CA GLY A 44 -1.00 2.55 27.10
C GLY A 44 -2.14 2.40 26.10
N ASP A 45 -3.36 2.68 26.57
CA ASP A 45 -4.56 2.60 25.76
C ASP A 45 -4.69 3.82 24.85
N LEU A 46 -4.27 3.67 23.59
CA LEU A 46 -4.35 4.72 22.59
C LEU A 46 -5.57 4.54 21.70
N LYS A 47 -6.29 5.64 21.49
CA LYS A 47 -7.28 5.72 20.41
C LYS A 47 -6.55 5.88 19.08
N ILE A 48 -6.47 4.79 18.33
CA ILE A 48 -5.86 4.76 17.00
C ILE A 48 -6.98 4.79 15.97
N SER A 49 -6.97 5.79 15.08
CA SER A 49 -7.80 5.80 13.88
C SER A 49 -6.90 5.61 12.65
N LEU A 50 -7.35 4.79 11.71
CA LEU A 50 -6.62 4.51 10.48
C LEU A 50 -7.35 5.10 9.27
N LEU A 51 -6.56 5.61 8.31
CA LEU A 51 -7.03 6.08 7.00
C LEU A 51 -8.13 7.16 7.05
N ASN A 52 -8.26 7.85 8.19
CA ASN A 52 -9.36 8.77 8.48
C ASN A 52 -10.75 8.17 8.22
N ASP A 53 -10.91 6.85 8.43
CA ASP A 53 -12.16 6.12 8.24
C ASP A 53 -12.74 5.68 9.59
N ALA A 54 -12.00 4.85 10.34
CA ALA A 54 -12.51 4.26 11.58
C ALA A 54 -11.41 4.02 12.62
N GLU A 55 -11.83 3.61 13.82
CA GLU A 55 -10.95 3.20 14.90
C GLU A 55 -10.33 1.82 14.63
N LYS A 56 -9.16 1.56 15.22
CA LYS A 56 -8.41 0.29 15.14
C LYS A 56 -9.31 -0.94 15.30
N ALA A 57 -10.24 -0.91 16.26
CA ALA A 57 -11.10 -2.06 16.55
C ALA A 57 -11.97 -2.48 15.35
N CYS A 58 -12.28 -1.56 14.44
CA CYS A 58 -13.02 -1.85 13.22
C CYS A 58 -12.14 -2.42 12.09
N PHE A 59 -10.84 -2.16 12.16
CA PHE A 59 -9.86 -2.65 11.19
C PHE A 59 -9.36 -4.05 11.53
N GLU A 60 -9.33 -4.43 12.80
CA GLU A 60 -8.96 -5.80 13.19
C GLU A 60 -10.00 -6.81 12.72
N ASN A 61 -9.55 -7.81 11.98
CA ASN A 61 -10.32 -8.79 11.20
C ASN A 61 -11.03 -8.25 9.96
N SER A 62 -10.73 -7.02 9.53
CA SER A 62 -11.30 -6.47 8.30
C SER A 62 -10.80 -7.24 7.07
N THR A 63 -11.63 -7.28 6.03
CA THR A 63 -11.33 -8.00 4.79
C THR A 63 -10.87 -7.02 3.71
N TRP A 64 -9.85 -7.41 2.96
CA TRP A 64 -9.18 -6.59 1.97
C TRP A 64 -9.00 -7.38 0.68
N GLN A 65 -9.15 -6.73 -0.47
CA GLN A 65 -8.84 -7.29 -1.76
C GLN A 65 -7.93 -6.34 -2.54
N PHE A 66 -6.84 -6.88 -3.08
CA PHE A 66 -5.91 -6.12 -3.93
C PHE A 66 -5.96 -6.66 -5.36
N VAL A 67 -6.18 -5.74 -6.31
CA VAL A 67 -6.19 -5.99 -7.76
C VAL A 67 -5.09 -5.16 -8.42
N PRO A 68 -3.83 -5.63 -8.40
CA PRO A 68 -2.66 -4.86 -8.84
C PRO A 68 -2.68 -4.48 -10.32
N ASN A 69 -3.36 -5.25 -11.17
CA ASN A 69 -3.46 -4.96 -12.61
C ASN A 69 -4.17 -3.63 -12.89
N ASN A 70 -5.12 -3.25 -12.03
CA ASN A 70 -5.88 -2.01 -12.16
C ASN A 70 -5.45 -0.95 -11.13
N PHE A 71 -4.48 -1.28 -10.27
CA PHE A 71 -4.08 -0.44 -9.13
C PHE A 71 -5.25 -0.14 -8.18
N THR A 72 -6.19 -1.07 -8.04
CA THR A 72 -7.40 -0.89 -7.23
C THR A 72 -7.48 -1.92 -6.13
N GLY A 73 -8.12 -1.57 -5.02
CA GLY A 73 -8.52 -2.52 -4.01
C GLY A 73 -9.80 -2.10 -3.31
N THR A 74 -10.27 -2.99 -2.44
CA THR A 74 -11.42 -2.75 -1.59
C THR A 74 -11.15 -3.23 -0.19
N TYR A 75 -11.81 -2.65 0.80
CA TYR A 75 -11.86 -3.23 2.14
C TYR A 75 -13.24 -3.08 2.78
N THR A 76 -13.53 -3.99 3.70
CA THR A 76 -14.75 -3.96 4.52
C THR A 76 -14.35 -4.15 5.96
N LEU A 77 -14.71 -3.17 6.80
CA LEU A 77 -14.45 -3.22 8.24
C LEU A 77 -15.27 -4.32 8.91
N SER A 78 -14.81 -4.73 10.09
CA SER A 78 -15.40 -5.82 10.89
C SER A 78 -15.54 -5.39 12.34
N GLY A 79 -16.40 -6.08 13.09
CA GLY A 79 -16.60 -5.83 14.51
C GLY A 79 -17.96 -5.18 14.81
N ILE A 80 -18.18 -4.92 16.10
CA ILE A 80 -19.45 -4.41 16.60
C ILE A 80 -19.51 -2.90 16.34
N ASN A 81 -20.64 -2.41 15.80
CA ASN A 81 -20.88 -1.00 15.47
C ASN A 81 -19.91 -0.41 14.42
N CYS A 82 -19.23 -1.24 13.65
CA CYS A 82 -18.37 -0.81 12.54
C CYS A 82 -19.19 -0.73 11.24
N PRO A 83 -18.98 0.29 10.39
CA PRO A 83 -19.73 0.39 9.13
C PRO A 83 -19.42 -0.80 8.22
N SER A 84 -20.47 -1.42 7.67
CA SER A 84 -20.38 -2.65 6.87
C SER A 84 -20.25 -2.39 5.37
N GLU A 85 -20.31 -1.14 4.95
CA GLU A 85 -20.16 -0.74 3.56
C GLU A 85 -18.75 -1.06 3.04
N GLN A 86 -18.66 -1.43 1.77
CA GLN A 86 -17.38 -1.64 1.11
C GLN A 86 -16.73 -0.29 0.79
N ARG A 87 -15.45 -0.16 1.11
CA ARG A 87 -14.61 0.98 0.73
C ARG A 87 -13.81 0.62 -0.51
N TYR A 88 -13.52 1.63 -1.31
CA TYR A 88 -12.69 1.50 -2.51
C TYR A 88 -11.43 2.34 -2.35
N PHE A 89 -10.34 1.87 -2.93
CA PHE A 89 -9.11 2.64 -2.98
C PHE A 89 -8.32 2.32 -4.24
N ASN A 90 -7.49 3.27 -4.66
CA ASN A 90 -6.41 3.01 -5.59
C ASN A 90 -5.11 2.85 -4.79
N PHE A 91 -4.17 2.06 -5.29
CA PHE A 91 -2.87 1.90 -4.66
C PHE A 91 -1.71 1.76 -5.64
N THR A 92 -0.52 2.18 -5.20
CA THR A 92 0.76 1.87 -5.87
C THR A 92 1.74 1.29 -4.86
N ILE A 93 2.69 0.52 -5.38
CA ILE A 93 3.86 0.06 -4.62
C ILE A 93 5.05 0.76 -5.25
N ASP A 94 5.69 1.61 -4.46
CA ASP A 94 6.82 2.41 -4.88
C ASP A 94 8.08 1.81 -4.24
N GLU A 95 9.02 1.39 -5.07
CA GLU A 95 10.32 0.92 -4.61
C GLU A 95 11.15 2.11 -4.14
N ILE A 96 11.53 2.11 -2.87
CA ILE A 96 12.35 3.17 -2.28
C ILE A 96 13.82 2.77 -2.36
N ASP A 97 14.12 1.50 -2.08
CA ASP A 97 15.47 0.98 -2.16
C ASP A 97 15.45 -0.53 -2.48
N GLU A 98 15.89 -0.85 -3.69
CA GLU A 98 15.98 -2.22 -4.20
C GLU A 98 16.92 -3.10 -3.37
N THR A 99 17.95 -2.51 -2.75
CA THR A 99 18.98 -3.24 -2.01
C THR A 99 18.53 -3.65 -0.61
N THR A 100 17.71 -2.82 0.04
CA THR A 100 17.17 -3.08 1.38
C THR A 100 15.77 -3.70 1.32
N GLY A 101 15.11 -3.66 0.16
CA GLY A 101 13.75 -4.17 0.00
C GLY A 101 12.71 -3.28 0.70
N LEU A 102 13.01 -1.99 0.87
CA LEU A 102 12.09 -1.01 1.41
C LEU A 102 11.14 -0.52 0.31
N TYR A 103 9.84 -0.67 0.57
CA TYR A 103 8.77 -0.24 -0.33
C TYR A 103 7.80 0.66 0.40
N ASP A 104 7.32 1.67 -0.29
CA ASP A 104 6.14 2.40 0.14
C ASP A 104 4.89 1.82 -0.53
N PHE A 105 3.86 1.66 0.27
CA PHE A 105 2.50 1.38 -0.17
C PHE A 105 1.70 2.69 -0.12
N LEU A 106 1.38 3.24 -1.29
CA LEU A 106 0.57 4.44 -1.39
C LEU A 106 -0.89 4.04 -1.58
N LEU A 107 -1.77 4.45 -0.67
CA LEU A 107 -3.20 4.18 -0.72
C LEU A 107 -3.97 5.49 -0.87
N LYS A 108 -4.88 5.57 -1.83
CA LYS A 108 -5.79 6.71 -2.02
C LYS A 108 -7.24 6.25 -1.97
N PRO A 109 -8.06 6.62 -0.97
CA PRO A 109 -9.48 6.29 -0.96
C PRO A 109 -10.22 6.86 -2.17
N THR A 110 -11.16 6.08 -2.68
CA THR A 110 -11.98 6.39 -3.84
C THR A 110 -13.43 5.95 -3.61
N ASN A 111 -14.34 6.41 -4.46
CA ASN A 111 -15.66 5.80 -4.60
C ASN A 111 -15.60 4.59 -5.55
N ALA A 112 -16.73 3.90 -5.71
CA ALA A 112 -16.84 2.73 -6.60
C ALA A 112 -16.47 2.99 -8.07
N LYS A 113 -16.42 4.26 -8.51
CA LYS A 113 -15.99 4.67 -9.86
C LYS A 113 -14.50 4.98 -9.94
N GLY A 114 -13.72 4.75 -8.87
CA GLY A 114 -12.28 5.01 -8.80
C GLY A 114 -11.92 6.50 -8.65
N LYS A 115 -12.90 7.37 -8.38
CA LYS A 115 -12.65 8.81 -8.16
C LYS A 115 -12.45 9.08 -6.66
N SER A 116 -11.36 9.75 -6.32
CA SER A 116 -11.15 10.24 -4.95
C SER A 116 -11.91 11.54 -4.73
N GLU A 117 -12.72 11.59 -3.67
CA GLU A 117 -13.56 12.75 -3.36
C GLU A 117 -12.80 13.77 -2.50
N THR A 118 -11.92 13.29 -1.62
CA THR A 118 -11.11 14.14 -0.72
C THR A 118 -9.73 14.47 -1.28
N ASN A 119 -9.27 13.71 -2.27
CA ASN A 119 -7.88 13.74 -2.78
C ASN A 119 -6.79 13.43 -1.75
N VAL A 120 -7.15 12.97 -0.55
CA VAL A 120 -6.20 12.55 0.48
C VAL A 120 -5.62 11.18 0.12
N GLY A 121 -4.32 11.01 0.32
CA GLY A 121 -3.63 9.74 0.20
C GLY A 121 -2.80 9.43 1.44
N TYR A 122 -2.54 8.16 1.66
CA TYR A 122 -1.77 7.63 2.79
C TYR A 122 -0.53 6.93 2.25
N ARG A 123 0.62 7.23 2.85
CA ARG A 123 1.88 6.54 2.61
C ARG A 123 2.14 5.63 3.79
N LEU A 124 2.30 4.35 3.51
CA LEU A 124 2.60 3.30 4.48
C LEU A 124 3.89 2.62 4.05
N GLU A 125 4.68 2.17 5.00
CA GLU A 125 5.86 1.34 4.71
C GLU A 125 5.41 -0.11 4.57
N LEU A 126 5.70 -0.74 3.44
CA LEU A 126 5.50 -2.17 3.22
C LEU A 126 6.76 -2.91 3.67
N THR A 127 6.81 -3.25 4.96
CA THR A 127 8.00 -3.80 5.62
C THR A 127 8.13 -5.31 5.46
N ALA A 128 7.05 -6.01 5.11
CA ALA A 128 7.08 -7.43 4.77
C ALA A 128 6.01 -7.78 3.74
N LEU A 129 6.34 -8.65 2.79
CA LEU A 129 5.41 -9.21 1.82
C LEU A 129 5.84 -10.63 1.42
N SER A 130 4.96 -11.61 1.63
CA SER A 130 5.11 -12.99 1.21
C SER A 130 3.78 -13.53 0.67
N GLU A 131 3.75 -14.78 0.21
CA GLU A 131 2.52 -15.40 -0.32
C GLU A 131 1.42 -15.57 0.75
N THR A 132 1.75 -15.45 2.03
CA THR A 132 0.80 -15.65 3.13
C THR A 132 0.70 -14.47 4.09
N ASN A 133 1.73 -13.62 4.17
CA ASN A 133 1.80 -12.54 5.15
C ASN A 133 2.17 -11.21 4.49
N MET A 134 1.61 -10.12 5.00
CA MET A 134 1.97 -8.75 4.62
C MET A 134 1.99 -7.88 5.86
N GLN A 135 2.94 -6.95 5.96
CA GLN A 135 3.02 -5.99 7.05
C GLN A 135 3.12 -4.58 6.49
N TRP A 136 2.26 -3.70 7.02
CA TRP A 136 2.38 -2.26 6.85
C TRP A 136 2.84 -1.63 8.16
N GLN A 137 3.66 -0.60 8.05
CA GLN A 137 4.00 0.28 9.17
C GLN A 137 3.71 1.74 8.81
N GLN A 138 3.37 2.52 9.82
CA GLN A 138 3.22 3.96 9.70
C GLN A 138 3.83 4.64 10.92
N VAL A 139 4.76 5.57 10.69
CA VAL A 139 5.31 6.41 11.75
C VAL A 139 4.43 7.64 11.91
N VAL A 140 3.94 7.87 13.12
CA VAL A 140 3.13 9.05 13.49
C VAL A 140 3.72 9.72 14.73
N SER A 141 3.36 10.98 14.97
CA SER A 141 3.81 11.71 16.17
C SER A 141 2.74 11.65 17.26
N LEU A 142 3.14 11.22 18.46
CA LEU A 142 2.34 11.29 19.68
C LEU A 142 3.12 12.12 20.71
N ASP A 143 2.56 13.24 21.15
CA ASP A 143 3.20 14.19 22.08
C ASP A 143 4.62 14.60 21.64
N GLY A 144 4.81 14.81 20.34
CA GLY A 144 6.10 15.18 19.74
C GLY A 144 7.10 14.02 19.61
N LYS A 145 6.75 12.81 20.02
CA LYS A 145 7.60 11.61 19.89
C LYS A 145 7.11 10.73 18.73
N PRO A 146 8.03 10.18 17.91
CA PRO A 146 7.62 9.23 16.88
C PRO A 146 7.19 7.92 17.53
N ILE A 147 6.06 7.39 17.06
CA ILE A 147 5.55 6.06 17.39
C ILE A 147 5.23 5.33 16.08
N THR A 148 5.36 4.01 16.10
CA THR A 148 5.08 3.17 14.94
C THR A 148 3.77 2.44 15.15
N ILE A 149 2.85 2.58 14.20
CA ILE A 149 1.66 1.75 14.08
C ILE A 149 1.99 0.60 13.13
N THR A 150 1.81 -0.64 13.57
CA THR A 150 2.08 -1.85 12.79
C THR A 150 0.77 -2.56 12.47
N MET A 151 0.56 -2.89 11.20
CA MET A 151 -0.62 -3.57 10.67
C MET A 151 -0.18 -4.87 10.01
N ASN A 152 -0.66 -6.02 10.52
CA ASN A 152 -0.32 -7.32 9.96
C ASN A 152 -1.50 -7.92 9.21
N PHE A 153 -1.24 -8.51 8.06
CA PHE A 153 -2.23 -9.13 7.20
C PHE A 153 -1.91 -10.60 6.96
N SER A 154 -2.95 -11.42 6.88
CA SER A 154 -2.87 -12.83 6.45
C SER A 154 -3.71 -13.05 5.21
N LYS A 155 -3.17 -13.79 4.24
CA LYS A 155 -3.88 -14.13 2.99
C LYS A 155 -4.87 -15.27 3.21
N TYR A 156 -5.97 -15.30 2.44
CA TYR A 156 -6.95 -16.39 2.40
C TYR A 156 -7.57 -16.61 1.01
#